data_AF-A0A7S4B5B7-F1
#
_entry.id   AF-A0A7S4B5B7-F1
#
_cell.length_a   1.000
_cell.length_b   1.000
_cell.length_c   1.000
_cell.angle_alpha   90.00
_cell.angle_beta   90.00
_cell.angle_gamma   90.00
#
_symmetry.space_group_name_H-M   'P 1'
#
loop_
_entity.id
_entity.type
_entity.pdbx_description
1 polymer ?
#
loop_
_entity_poly.entity_id
_entity_poly.type
_entity_poly.pdbx_seq_one_letter_code
_entity_poly.pdbx_strand_id
1 'polypeptide(L)'
;MNCLIFPLLRHAAAADESGRQSSTLQLDFDQVNDRWVQQMDAIEDVLQDEFAYRYLLHYSQKEHSEEYILLLKAVSQFQAGKGKDDFLKDCLASVTLPAELLHALRDWMAKSNGAQDGRPPAACLDEAYRSCYRVAKFDIFPRFWQSEYSREMIMLHLSNMLPRADFQHAFYPSLSRTQHNLATFWIDTSRWGDDYWCALGGAPSKETIERGKQIWEQHQSLLSTSFESTELVAILKQNLFDPSRALFYSAQVHALNQLHSAYAKFLDSSAGIAYLNKIGMSRLPVPADPPAPMMKAGSNSNDDYSSEW
;
A
#
# COMPACT_ATOMS: atom_id res chain seq x y z
N MET A 1 -18.15 1.12 -26.32
CA MET A 1 -18.62 1.95 -25.19
C MET A 1 -19.72 1.17 -24.47
N ASN A 2 -19.36 0.38 -23.47
CA ASN A 2 -20.30 -0.35 -22.63
C ASN A 2 -20.02 0.04 -21.18
N CYS A 3 -20.89 0.86 -20.61
CA CYS A 3 -20.96 1.10 -19.17
C CYS A 3 -21.60 -0.12 -18.53
N LEU A 4 -20.81 -0.95 -17.84
CA LEU A 4 -21.35 -1.93 -16.92
C LEU A 4 -21.54 -1.24 -15.56
N ILE A 5 -22.79 -0.89 -15.30
CA ILE A 5 -23.30 -0.44 -14.00
C ILE A 5 -23.30 -1.65 -13.08
N PHE A 6 -22.47 -1.63 -12.03
CA PHE A 6 -22.61 -2.58 -10.92
C PHE A 6 -23.86 -2.24 -10.09
N PRO A 7 -24.68 -3.22 -9.68
CA PRO A 7 -25.87 -2.96 -8.89
C PRO A 7 -25.50 -2.67 -7.44
N LEU A 8 -25.81 -1.45 -6.99
CA LEU A 8 -25.86 -1.04 -5.59
C LEU A 8 -26.83 -1.94 -4.81
N LEU A 9 -26.29 -2.86 -4.00
CA LEU A 9 -27.04 -3.56 -2.96
C LEU A 9 -27.30 -2.59 -1.80
N ARG A 10 -28.40 -1.83 -1.89
CA ARG A 10 -29.04 -1.22 -0.71
C ARG A 10 -29.67 -2.32 0.13
N HIS A 11 -29.04 -2.68 1.25
CA HIS A 11 -29.76 -3.33 2.34
C HIS A 11 -30.45 -2.26 3.17
N ALA A 12 -31.78 -2.29 3.17
CA ALA A 12 -32.63 -1.50 4.03
C ALA A 12 -32.51 -2.04 5.47
N ALA A 13 -31.81 -1.32 6.34
CA ALA A 13 -31.96 -1.47 7.78
C ALA A 13 -33.08 -0.51 8.23
N ALA A 14 -34.17 -1.08 8.72
CA ALA A 14 -35.26 -0.34 9.34
C ALA A 14 -34.73 0.42 10.57
N ALA A 15 -34.97 1.73 10.61
CA ALA A 15 -34.63 2.58 11.73
C ALA A 15 -35.60 2.30 12.90
N ASP A 16 -35.06 1.79 13.99
CA ASP A 16 -35.69 1.83 15.31
C ASP A 16 -35.11 3.06 16.03
N GLU A 17 -35.87 4.15 16.05
CA GLU A 17 -35.51 5.45 16.63
C GLU A 17 -35.66 5.47 18.16
N SER A 18 -34.93 4.60 18.87
CA SER A 18 -34.88 4.63 20.32
C SER A 18 -33.45 4.83 20.85
N GLY A 19 -33.11 6.11 21.05
CA GLY A 19 -32.28 6.57 22.17
C GLY A 19 -30.90 5.92 22.34
N ARG A 20 -29.99 6.12 21.37
CA ARG A 20 -28.56 6.13 21.67
C ARG A 20 -28.02 7.53 21.46
N GLN A 21 -27.53 8.14 22.54
CA GLN A 21 -26.51 9.17 22.45
C GLN A 21 -25.29 8.52 21.80
N SER A 22 -25.26 8.47 20.47
CA SER A 22 -24.07 8.08 19.71
C SER A 22 -23.00 9.08 20.05
N SER A 23 -21.99 8.59 20.77
CA SER A 23 -20.68 9.22 20.91
C SER A 23 -20.33 9.93 19.60
N THR A 24 -20.02 11.22 19.68
CA THR A 24 -19.63 12.12 18.59
C THR A 24 -18.36 11.67 17.82
N LEU A 25 -17.85 10.46 18.11
CA LEU A 25 -16.64 9.85 17.57
C LEU A 25 -16.92 8.61 16.71
N GLN A 26 -18.19 8.24 16.49
CA GLN A 26 -18.54 7.14 15.60
C GLN A 26 -18.23 7.57 14.17
N LEU A 27 -17.18 7.00 13.59
CA LEU A 27 -16.83 7.17 12.18
C LEU A 27 -18.01 6.71 11.33
N ASP A 28 -18.55 7.60 10.51
CA ASP A 28 -19.51 7.23 9.48
C ASP A 28 -18.76 6.43 8.40
N PHE A 29 -18.86 5.10 8.50
CA PHE A 29 -18.17 4.18 7.61
C PHE A 29 -18.50 4.47 6.15
N ASP A 30 -19.74 4.86 5.84
CA ASP A 30 -20.19 5.06 4.47
C ASP A 30 -19.48 6.27 3.83
N GLN A 31 -19.32 7.37 4.57
CA GLN A 31 -18.57 8.55 4.09
C GLN A 31 -17.08 8.26 3.89
N VAL A 32 -16.47 7.52 4.81
CA VAL A 32 -15.04 7.16 4.73
C VAL A 32 -14.81 6.19 3.57
N ASN A 33 -15.71 5.23 3.40
CA ASN A 33 -15.69 4.25 2.32
C ASN A 33 -15.81 4.91 0.95
N ASP A 34 -16.73 5.86 0.77
CA ASP A 34 -16.90 6.56 -0.52
C ASP A 34 -15.64 7.33 -0.96
N ARG A 35 -14.96 8.00 -0.01
CA ARG A 35 -13.68 8.67 -0.29
C ARG A 35 -12.59 7.67 -0.67
N TRP A 36 -12.56 6.53 0.02
CA TRP A 36 -11.55 5.49 -0.19
C TRP A 36 -11.71 4.73 -1.49
N VAL A 37 -12.94 4.33 -1.82
CA VAL A 37 -13.27 3.68 -3.08
C VAL A 37 -12.90 4.57 -4.27
N GLN A 38 -13.09 5.90 -4.16
CA GLN A 38 -12.66 6.84 -5.19
C GLN A 38 -11.14 7.02 -5.30
N GLN A 39 -10.40 6.79 -4.21
CA GLN A 39 -8.94 6.99 -4.16
C GLN A 39 -8.16 5.72 -4.48
N MET A 40 -8.73 4.54 -4.21
CA MET A 40 -8.07 3.22 -4.28
C MET A 40 -8.89 2.27 -5.16
N ASP A 41 -9.29 2.74 -6.33
CA ASP A 41 -10.08 1.96 -7.30
C ASP A 41 -9.20 0.91 -8.01
N ALA A 42 -7.88 1.14 -8.06
CA ALA A 42 -6.93 0.23 -8.67
C ALA A 42 -6.19 -0.63 -7.62
N ILE A 43 -6.03 -1.92 -7.92
CA ILE A 43 -5.22 -2.82 -7.08
C ILE A 43 -3.78 -2.31 -6.94
N GLU A 44 -3.27 -1.63 -7.95
CA GLU A 44 -1.95 -1.01 -7.96
C GLU A 44 -1.78 0.03 -6.84
N ASP A 45 -2.81 0.82 -6.54
CA ASP A 45 -2.76 1.80 -5.45
C ASP A 45 -2.63 1.10 -4.10
N VAL A 46 -3.37 0.00 -3.91
CA VAL A 46 -3.29 -0.85 -2.72
C VAL A 46 -1.92 -1.54 -2.61
N LEU A 47 -1.31 -1.93 -3.72
CA LEU A 47 0.03 -2.53 -3.72
C LEU A 47 1.15 -1.51 -3.39
N GLN A 48 0.92 -0.23 -3.67
CA GLN A 48 1.88 0.84 -3.37
C GLN A 48 1.80 1.34 -1.93
N ASP A 49 0.62 1.29 -1.31
CA ASP A 49 0.43 1.59 0.10
C ASP A 49 0.77 0.38 0.98
N GLU A 50 1.78 0.49 1.84
CA GLU A 50 2.27 -0.62 2.67
C GLU A 50 1.26 -1.09 3.71
N PHE A 51 0.43 -0.18 4.24
CA PHE A 51 -0.61 -0.54 5.19
C PHE A 51 -1.72 -1.30 4.47
N ALA A 52 -2.22 -0.77 3.35
CA ALA A 52 -3.29 -1.40 2.57
C ALA A 52 -2.84 -2.76 2.00
N TYR A 53 -1.62 -2.83 1.47
CA TYR A 53 -0.99 -4.05 0.99
C TYR A 53 -0.99 -5.16 2.04
N ARG A 54 -0.67 -4.85 3.30
CA ARG A 54 -0.65 -5.84 4.39
C ARG A 54 -2.03 -6.42 4.69
N TYR A 55 -3.10 -5.62 4.59
CA TYR A 55 -4.47 -6.14 4.73
C TYR A 55 -4.86 -7.03 3.57
N LEU A 56 -4.56 -6.63 2.33
CA LEU A 56 -4.82 -7.44 1.15
C LEU A 56 -4.04 -8.77 1.21
N LEU A 57 -2.76 -8.72 1.61
CA LEU A 57 -1.93 -9.90 1.79
C LEU A 57 -2.50 -10.82 2.89
N HIS A 58 -2.89 -10.26 4.03
CA HIS A 58 -3.43 -11.05 5.13
C HIS A 58 -4.76 -11.73 4.77
N TYR A 59 -5.64 -11.02 4.07
CA TYR A 59 -6.85 -11.59 3.50
C TYR A 59 -6.51 -12.75 2.53
N SER A 60 -5.56 -12.54 1.62
CA SER A 60 -5.18 -13.54 0.62
C SER A 60 -4.57 -14.79 1.25
N GLN A 61 -3.80 -14.65 2.35
CA GLN A 61 -3.29 -15.77 3.15
C GLN A 61 -4.41 -16.63 3.74
N LYS A 62 -5.46 -15.99 4.26
CA LYS A 62 -6.65 -16.70 4.76
C LYS A 62 -7.38 -17.46 3.67
N GLU A 63 -7.29 -16.99 2.43
CA GLU A 63 -7.89 -17.63 1.26
C GLU A 63 -6.92 -18.53 0.47
N HIS A 64 -5.69 -18.72 0.94
CA HIS A 64 -4.65 -19.48 0.25
C HIS A 64 -4.41 -19.01 -1.19
N SER A 65 -4.25 -17.70 -1.36
CA SER A 65 -4.04 -17.03 -2.65
C SER A 65 -2.99 -15.91 -2.56
N GLU A 66 -2.17 -15.90 -1.50
CA GLU A 66 -1.16 -14.88 -1.25
C GLU A 66 -0.05 -14.83 -2.31
N GLU A 67 0.22 -15.95 -3.00
CA GLU A 67 1.27 -16.05 -4.00
C GLU A 67 1.06 -15.07 -5.16
N TYR A 68 -0.19 -14.81 -5.55
CA TYR A 68 -0.54 -13.84 -6.58
C TYR A 68 -0.18 -12.41 -6.14
N ILE A 69 -0.53 -12.05 -4.91
CA ILE A 69 -0.30 -10.72 -4.36
C ILE A 69 1.19 -10.48 -4.11
N LEU A 70 1.90 -11.49 -3.59
CA LEU A 70 3.35 -11.46 -3.39
C LEU A 70 4.10 -11.26 -4.72
N LEU A 71 3.72 -11.99 -5.77
CA LEU A 71 4.35 -11.82 -7.09
C LEU A 71 4.13 -10.41 -7.64
N LEU A 72 2.91 -9.87 -7.58
CA LEU A 72 2.64 -8.52 -8.07
C LEU A 72 3.50 -7.46 -7.36
N LYS A 73 3.66 -7.59 -6.04
CA LYS A 73 4.55 -6.73 -5.25
C LYS A 73 6.01 -6.92 -5.64
N ALA A 74 6.48 -8.17 -5.77
CA ALA A 74 7.86 -8.49 -6.11
C ALA A 74 8.25 -7.94 -7.49
N VAL A 75 7.39 -8.11 -8.51
CA VAL A 75 7.62 -7.57 -9.87
C VAL A 75 7.68 -6.05 -9.85
N SER A 76 6.75 -5.39 -9.16
CA SER A 76 6.73 -3.93 -9.02
C SER A 76 8.01 -3.40 -8.36
N GLN A 77 8.44 -4.02 -7.27
CA GLN A 77 9.68 -3.66 -6.58
C GLN A 77 10.91 -3.90 -7.47
N PHE A 78 10.96 -5.03 -8.17
CA PHE A 78 12.06 -5.35 -9.09
C PHE A 78 12.17 -4.34 -10.24
N GLN A 79 11.05 -3.99 -10.88
CA GLN A 79 11.00 -2.98 -11.94
C GLN A 79 11.41 -1.59 -11.44
N ALA A 80 11.08 -1.27 -10.18
CA ALA A 80 11.52 -0.03 -9.53
C ALA A 80 12.99 -0.06 -9.04
N GLY A 81 13.73 -1.15 -9.26
CA GLY A 81 15.12 -1.31 -8.81
C GLY A 81 15.27 -1.48 -7.29
N LYS A 82 14.19 -1.83 -6.59
CA LYS A 82 14.15 -2.00 -5.12
C LYS A 82 14.00 -3.47 -4.68
N GLY A 83 13.64 -4.36 -5.61
CA GLY A 83 13.42 -5.77 -5.35
C GLY A 83 14.72 -6.56 -5.26
N LYS A 84 14.72 -7.64 -4.46
CA LYS A 84 15.79 -8.64 -4.45
C LYS A 84 15.46 -9.74 -5.45
N ASP A 85 16.43 -10.13 -6.27
CA ASP A 85 16.27 -11.20 -7.26
C ASP A 85 15.76 -12.49 -6.63
N ASP A 86 16.29 -12.89 -5.48
CA ASP A 86 15.89 -14.12 -4.80
C ASP A 86 14.42 -14.10 -4.37
N PHE A 87 13.92 -12.96 -3.87
CA PHE A 87 12.51 -12.82 -3.51
C PHE A 87 11.59 -12.93 -4.72
N LEU A 88 11.99 -12.34 -5.85
CA LEU A 88 11.25 -12.47 -7.10
C LEU A 88 11.24 -13.93 -7.59
N LYS A 89 12.36 -14.63 -7.52
CA LYS A 89 12.47 -16.05 -7.89
C LYS A 89 11.56 -16.92 -7.02
N ASP A 90 11.57 -16.71 -5.70
CA ASP A 90 10.71 -17.44 -4.77
C ASP A 90 9.23 -17.23 -5.09
N CYS A 91 8.82 -15.99 -5.39
CA CYS A 91 7.44 -15.69 -5.79
C CYS A 91 7.06 -16.31 -7.14
N LEU A 92 7.97 -16.28 -8.13
CA LEU A 92 7.73 -16.90 -9.45
C LEU A 92 7.60 -18.42 -9.35
N ALA A 93 8.28 -19.04 -8.38
CA ALA A 93 8.22 -20.48 -8.14
C ALA A 93 6.95 -20.93 -7.40
N SER A 94 6.31 -20.04 -6.62
CA SER A 94 5.11 -20.36 -5.83
C SER A 94 3.79 -20.18 -6.61
N VAL A 95 3.77 -19.33 -7.64
CA VAL A 95 2.55 -19.09 -8.43
C VAL A 95 2.27 -20.20 -9.45
N THR A 96 0.99 -20.45 -9.69
CA THR A 96 0.56 -21.32 -10.78
C THR A 96 0.60 -20.54 -12.10
N LEU A 97 1.50 -20.94 -13.01
CA LEU A 97 1.69 -20.33 -14.33
C LEU A 97 1.52 -21.38 -15.44
N PRO A 98 1.20 -20.96 -16.69
CA PRO A 98 1.24 -21.84 -17.85
C PRO A 98 2.57 -22.57 -17.97
N ALA A 99 2.54 -23.86 -18.34
CA ALA A 99 3.72 -24.74 -18.32
C ALA A 99 4.91 -24.20 -19.15
N GLU A 100 4.63 -23.63 -20.32
CA GLU A 100 5.64 -23.02 -21.20
C GLU A 100 6.33 -21.83 -20.54
N LEU A 101 5.55 -20.97 -19.89
CA LEU A 101 6.05 -19.81 -19.17
C LEU A 101 6.88 -20.23 -17.95
N LEU A 102 6.39 -21.22 -17.20
CA LEU A 102 7.08 -21.76 -16.03
C LEU A 102 8.42 -22.40 -16.42
N HIS A 103 8.48 -23.11 -17.55
CA HIS A 103 9.73 -23.67 -18.07
C HIS A 103 10.75 -22.57 -18.40
N ALA A 104 10.33 -21.55 -19.15
CA ALA A 104 11.21 -20.44 -19.54
C ALA A 104 11.75 -19.68 -18.30
N LEU A 105 10.90 -19.45 -17.31
CA LEU A 105 11.30 -18.81 -16.05
C LEU A 105 12.24 -19.70 -15.23
N ARG A 106 11.99 -21.00 -15.15
CA ARG A 106 12.89 -21.96 -14.46
C ARG A 106 14.26 -22.04 -15.12
N ASP A 107 14.33 -22.05 -16.45
CA ASP A 107 15.59 -22.01 -17.18
C ASP A 107 16.39 -20.74 -16.87
N TRP A 108 15.70 -19.60 -16.79
CA TRP A 108 16.32 -18.35 -16.37
C TRP A 108 16.83 -18.42 -14.92
N MET A 109 15.97 -18.88 -13.98
CA MET A 109 16.34 -19.01 -12.57
C MET A 109 17.58 -19.90 -12.39
N ALA A 110 17.66 -21.03 -13.11
CA ALA A 110 18.81 -21.92 -13.07
C ALA A 110 20.12 -21.27 -13.59
N LYS A 111 20.04 -20.44 -14.63
CA LYS A 111 21.19 -19.75 -15.25
C LYS A 111 21.66 -18.53 -14.46
N SER A 112 20.77 -17.91 -13.70
CA SER A 112 21.04 -16.67 -12.96
C SER A 112 21.97 -16.83 -11.74
N ASN A 113 22.25 -18.06 -11.28
CA ASN A 113 23.05 -18.32 -10.08
C ASN A 113 24.58 -18.18 -10.28
N GLY A 114 25.06 -17.62 -11.41
CA GLY A 114 26.50 -17.53 -11.70
C GLY A 114 26.96 -16.42 -12.65
N ALA A 115 26.08 -15.56 -13.18
CA ALA A 115 26.47 -14.49 -14.11
C ALA A 115 25.79 -13.15 -13.79
N GLN A 116 26.57 -12.06 -13.81
CA GLN A 116 26.19 -10.70 -13.40
C GLN A 116 25.10 -10.03 -14.27
N ASP A 117 24.68 -10.63 -15.39
CA ASP A 117 23.76 -10.00 -16.37
C ASP A 117 22.37 -10.66 -16.48
N GLY A 118 22.00 -11.55 -15.54
CA GLY A 118 20.81 -12.39 -15.64
C GLY A 118 19.47 -11.74 -15.29
N ARG A 119 19.06 -10.65 -15.96
CA ARG A 119 17.66 -10.18 -15.83
C ARG A 119 16.66 -11.22 -16.36
N PRO A 120 15.47 -11.35 -15.76
CA PRO A 120 14.44 -12.25 -16.29
C PRO A 120 14.05 -11.80 -17.71
N PRO A 121 13.69 -12.75 -18.61
CA PRO A 121 13.17 -12.37 -19.92
C PRO A 121 11.93 -11.47 -19.73
N ALA A 122 12.02 -10.22 -20.19
CA ALA A 122 10.99 -9.20 -19.93
C ALA A 122 9.59 -9.68 -20.34
N ALA A 123 9.48 -10.31 -21.51
CA ALA A 123 8.22 -10.87 -22.00
C ALA A 123 7.64 -11.97 -21.07
N CYS A 124 8.49 -12.80 -20.46
CA CYS A 124 8.04 -13.82 -19.51
C CYS A 124 7.58 -13.18 -18.20
N LEU A 125 8.33 -12.21 -17.68
CA LEU A 125 7.96 -11.49 -16.46
C LEU A 125 6.64 -10.73 -16.64
N ASP A 126 6.46 -10.06 -17.77
CA ASP A 126 5.24 -9.33 -18.11
C ASP A 126 4.04 -10.26 -18.20
N GLU A 127 4.19 -11.44 -18.82
CA GLU A 127 3.09 -12.41 -18.95
C GLU A 127 2.74 -13.06 -17.61
N ALA A 128 3.74 -13.34 -16.76
CA ALA A 128 3.52 -13.81 -15.40
C ALA A 128 2.77 -12.76 -14.58
N TYR A 129 3.23 -11.50 -14.65
CA TYR A 129 2.56 -10.37 -14.00
C TYR A 129 1.11 -10.24 -14.47
N ARG A 130 0.84 -10.23 -15.78
CA ARG A 130 -0.54 -10.12 -16.32
C ARG A 130 -1.44 -11.26 -15.88
N SER A 131 -0.91 -12.48 -15.82
CA SER A 131 -1.64 -13.66 -15.39
C SER A 131 -2.08 -13.53 -13.93
N CYS A 132 -1.14 -13.22 -13.04
CA CYS A 132 -1.44 -13.02 -11.62
C CYS A 132 -2.29 -11.77 -11.37
N TYR A 133 -2.08 -10.71 -12.15
CA TYR A 133 -2.87 -9.49 -12.08
C TYR A 133 -4.33 -9.75 -12.41
N ARG A 134 -4.62 -10.58 -13.43
CA ARG A 134 -5.99 -10.95 -13.78
C ARG A 134 -6.68 -11.69 -12.62
N VAL A 135 -6.00 -12.66 -12.02
CA VAL A 135 -6.54 -13.39 -10.86
C VAL A 135 -6.78 -12.43 -9.70
N ALA A 136 -5.78 -11.62 -9.35
CA ALA A 136 -5.90 -10.69 -8.24
C ALA A 136 -7.00 -9.65 -8.47
N LYS A 137 -7.09 -9.05 -9.66
CA LYS A 137 -8.05 -7.99 -9.97
C LYS A 137 -9.50 -8.46 -10.07
N PHE A 138 -9.73 -9.62 -10.68
CA PHE A 138 -11.09 -10.06 -11.00
C PHE A 138 -11.64 -11.10 -10.03
N ASP A 139 -10.81 -11.67 -9.16
CA ASP A 139 -11.25 -12.65 -8.17
C ASP A 139 -10.91 -12.23 -6.73
N ILE A 140 -9.63 -12.04 -6.41
CA ILE A 140 -9.20 -11.76 -5.03
C ILE A 140 -9.70 -10.38 -4.56
N PHE A 141 -9.46 -9.33 -5.34
CA PHE A 141 -9.69 -7.94 -4.95
C PHE A 141 -11.17 -7.59 -4.72
N PRO A 142 -12.13 -8.03 -5.58
CA PRO A 142 -13.56 -7.80 -5.32
C PRO A 142 -14.05 -8.47 -4.03
N ARG A 143 -13.54 -9.67 -3.72
CA ARG A 143 -13.90 -10.39 -2.49
C ARG A 143 -13.22 -9.76 -1.25
N PHE A 144 -11.97 -9.29 -1.39
CA PHE A 144 -11.30 -8.48 -0.37
C PHE A 144 -12.12 -7.24 0.00
N TRP A 145 -12.64 -6.51 -0.99
CA TRP A 145 -13.49 -5.33 -0.78
C TRP A 145 -14.81 -5.60 -0.05
N GLN A 146 -15.29 -6.84 -0.06
CA GLN A 146 -16.48 -7.24 0.69
C GLN A 146 -16.14 -7.81 2.09
N SER A 147 -14.86 -7.95 2.41
CA SER A 147 -14.40 -8.60 3.63
C SER A 147 -14.26 -7.64 4.82
N GLU A 148 -14.21 -8.20 6.02
CA GLU A 148 -13.91 -7.44 7.25
C GLU A 148 -12.51 -6.81 7.23
N TYR A 149 -11.56 -7.39 6.48
CA TYR A 149 -10.20 -6.85 6.31
C TYR A 149 -10.23 -5.50 5.62
N SER A 150 -11.01 -5.37 4.55
CA SER A 150 -11.22 -4.10 3.86
C SER A 150 -11.83 -3.06 4.79
N ARG A 151 -12.90 -3.45 5.51
CA ARG A 151 -13.58 -2.54 6.44
C ARG A 151 -12.64 -2.02 7.52
N GLU A 152 -11.86 -2.89 8.16
CA GLU A 152 -10.86 -2.46 9.15
C GLU A 152 -9.76 -1.62 8.51
N MET A 153 -9.22 -2.04 7.36
CA MET A 153 -8.19 -1.31 6.63
C MET A 153 -8.63 0.12 6.35
N ILE A 154 -9.82 0.31 5.79
CA ILE A 154 -10.38 1.64 5.50
C ILE A 154 -10.47 2.42 6.81
N MET A 155 -11.09 1.86 7.85
CA MET A 155 -11.30 2.59 9.11
C MET A 155 -10.01 2.99 9.82
N LEU A 156 -8.99 2.15 9.76
CA LEU A 156 -7.70 2.35 10.42
C LEU A 156 -6.64 2.95 9.50
N HIS A 157 -6.96 3.25 8.25
CA HIS A 157 -5.95 3.80 7.36
C HIS A 157 -5.43 5.14 7.88
N LEU A 158 -4.10 5.33 7.88
CA LEU A 158 -3.48 6.57 8.39
C LEU A 158 -4.04 7.83 7.72
N SER A 159 -4.39 7.79 6.44
CA SER A 159 -5.03 8.92 5.75
C SER A 159 -6.38 9.34 6.34
N ASN A 160 -7.12 8.41 6.96
CA ASN A 160 -8.39 8.70 7.63
C ASN A 160 -8.18 9.09 9.09
N MET A 161 -7.12 8.56 9.70
CA MET A 161 -6.81 8.80 11.10
C MET A 161 -6.08 10.13 11.33
N LEU A 162 -5.10 10.46 10.49
CA LEU A 162 -4.26 11.65 10.61
C LEU A 162 -5.04 12.98 10.67
N PRO A 163 -6.13 13.20 9.93
CA PRO A 163 -6.92 14.42 10.05
C PRO A 163 -7.57 14.64 11.43
N ARG A 164 -7.71 13.58 12.25
CA ARG A 164 -8.45 13.64 13.50
C ARG A 164 -7.58 14.14 14.66
N ALA A 165 -8.01 15.20 15.33
CA ALA A 165 -7.26 15.80 16.43
C ALA A 165 -7.07 14.84 17.63
N ASP A 166 -8.07 14.01 17.93
CA ASP A 166 -7.98 13.04 19.01
C ASP A 166 -6.97 11.92 18.73
N PHE A 167 -6.90 11.48 17.46
CA PHE A 167 -5.87 10.55 17.00
C PHE A 167 -4.48 11.17 17.07
N GLN A 168 -4.31 12.40 16.57
CA GLN A 168 -3.03 13.11 16.61
C GLN A 168 -2.50 13.21 18.05
N HIS A 169 -3.36 13.57 19.01
CA HIS A 169 -2.97 13.64 20.42
C HIS A 169 -2.49 12.29 20.98
N ALA A 170 -3.08 11.17 20.55
CA ALA A 170 -2.68 9.84 20.98
C ALA A 170 -1.41 9.35 20.27
N PHE A 171 -1.28 9.62 18.97
CA PHE A 171 -0.24 9.06 18.12
C PHE A 171 1.06 9.87 18.10
N TYR A 172 0.97 11.21 18.04
CA TYR A 172 2.13 12.08 17.87
C TYR A 172 3.22 11.95 18.95
N PRO A 173 2.89 11.68 20.23
CA PRO A 173 3.91 11.42 21.25
C PRO A 173 4.82 10.21 20.93
N SER A 174 4.37 9.28 20.08
CA SER A 174 5.17 8.12 19.65
C SER A 174 6.09 8.39 18.45
N LEU A 175 5.99 9.58 17.85
CA LEU A 175 6.71 9.92 16.63
C LEU A 175 8.07 10.56 16.92
N SER A 176 9.08 10.15 16.16
CA SER A 176 10.31 10.93 16.01
C SER A 176 10.05 12.28 15.32
N ARG A 177 11.01 13.20 15.42
CA ARG A 177 10.92 14.51 14.73
C ARG A 177 10.69 14.37 13.23
N THR A 178 11.40 13.46 12.57
CA THR A 178 11.24 13.21 11.13
C THR A 178 9.85 12.69 10.80
N GLN A 179 9.33 11.75 11.58
CA GLN A 179 7.98 11.22 11.40
C GLN A 179 6.91 12.28 11.66
N HIS A 180 7.10 13.13 12.67
CA HIS A 180 6.19 14.25 12.92
C HIS A 180 6.12 15.21 11.72
N ASN A 181 7.26 15.51 11.10
CA ASN A 181 7.30 16.32 9.90
C ASN A 181 6.61 15.64 8.71
N LEU A 182 6.77 14.31 8.54
CA LEU A 182 6.08 13.54 7.49
C LEU A 182 4.56 13.54 7.67
N ALA A 183 4.08 13.38 8.92
CA ALA A 183 2.66 13.47 9.23
C ALA A 183 2.10 14.87 8.93
N THR A 184 2.86 15.91 9.28
CA THR A 184 2.50 17.31 9.01
C THR A 184 2.44 17.58 7.50
N PHE A 185 3.46 17.15 6.75
CA PHE A 185 3.48 17.21 5.29
C PHE A 185 2.25 16.55 4.67
N TRP A 186 1.89 15.35 5.14
CA TRP A 186 0.72 14.63 4.64
C TRP A 186 -0.58 15.41 4.90
N ILE A 187 -0.76 15.99 6.09
CA ILE A 187 -1.94 16.80 6.43
C ILE A 187 -2.01 18.07 5.58
N ASP A 188 -0.92 18.80 5.45
CA ASP A 188 -0.86 20.06 4.70
C ASP A 188 -1.19 19.83 3.23
N THR A 189 -0.60 18.81 2.63
CA THR A 189 -0.84 18.42 1.23
C THR A 189 -2.24 17.89 1.00
N SER A 190 -2.83 17.18 1.98
CA SER A 190 -4.20 16.68 1.88
C SER A 190 -5.21 17.83 1.87
N ARG A 191 -5.04 18.80 2.78
CA ARG A 191 -5.87 20.01 2.83
C ARG A 191 -5.74 20.83 1.55
N TRP A 192 -4.51 21.01 1.07
CA TRP A 192 -4.27 21.66 -0.21
C TRP A 192 -4.95 20.94 -1.38
N GLY A 193 -4.90 19.60 -1.40
CA GLY A 193 -5.57 18.79 -2.42
C GLY A 193 -7.10 18.94 -2.40
N ASP A 194 -7.70 19.01 -1.22
CA ASP A 194 -9.14 19.25 -1.07
C ASP A 194 -9.51 20.68 -1.58
N ASP A 195 -8.68 21.69 -1.30
CA ASP A 195 -8.86 23.07 -1.79
C ASP A 195 -8.66 23.18 -3.32
N TYR A 196 -7.76 22.35 -3.89
CA TYR A 196 -7.47 22.32 -5.33
C TYR A 196 -8.69 21.92 -6.16
N TRP A 197 -9.51 20.96 -5.69
CA TRP A 197 -10.71 20.51 -6.39
C TRP A 197 -11.94 21.39 -6.18
N CYS A 198 -11.99 22.12 -5.06
CA CYS A 198 -13.10 23.02 -4.76
C CYS A 198 -13.10 24.28 -5.65
N ALA A 199 -12.01 24.55 -6.38
CA ALA A 199 -11.94 25.68 -7.31
C ALA A 199 -12.91 25.47 -8.50
N LEU A 200 -13.98 26.28 -8.52
CA LEU A 200 -14.99 26.32 -9.58
C LEU A 200 -14.33 26.46 -10.97
N GLY A 201 -14.28 25.36 -11.73
CA GLY A 201 -13.73 25.33 -13.08
C GLY A 201 -12.56 24.37 -13.30
N GLY A 202 -12.14 23.61 -12.28
CA GLY A 202 -11.10 22.57 -12.40
C GLY A 202 -9.68 23.11 -12.62
N ALA A 203 -9.51 24.43 -12.56
CA ALA A 203 -8.21 25.08 -12.56
C ALA A 203 -7.91 25.62 -11.15
N PRO A 204 -6.72 25.36 -10.58
CA PRO A 204 -6.37 25.88 -9.28
C PRO A 204 -6.27 27.40 -9.29
N SER A 205 -6.72 28.04 -8.20
CA SER A 205 -6.54 29.49 -8.04
C SER A 205 -5.05 29.84 -7.85
N LYS A 206 -4.67 31.10 -8.09
CA LYS A 206 -3.30 31.58 -7.79
C LYS A 206 -2.92 31.36 -6.32
N GLU A 207 -3.88 31.51 -5.41
CA GLU A 207 -3.70 31.27 -3.98
C GLU A 207 -3.43 29.78 -3.69
N THR A 208 -4.18 28.88 -4.32
CA THR A 208 -3.97 27.43 -4.23
C THR A 208 -2.58 27.04 -4.73
N ILE A 209 -2.14 27.61 -5.86
CA ILE A 209 -0.80 27.36 -6.42
C ILE A 209 0.27 27.86 -5.43
N GLU A 210 0.13 29.07 -4.91
CA GLU A 210 1.10 29.66 -3.99
C GLU A 210 1.20 28.88 -2.67
N ARG A 211 0.06 28.43 -2.14
CA ARG A 211 0.04 27.54 -0.96
C ARG A 211 0.75 26.21 -1.24
N GLY A 212 0.57 25.64 -2.42
CA GLY A 212 1.30 24.43 -2.84
C GLY A 212 2.82 24.64 -2.84
N LYS A 213 3.29 25.80 -3.31
CA LYS A 213 4.72 26.16 -3.25
C LYS A 213 5.21 26.33 -1.82
N GLN A 214 4.45 26.99 -0.96
CA GLN A 214 4.81 27.17 0.45
C GLN A 214 4.96 25.82 1.17
N ILE A 215 4.02 24.88 0.94
CA ILE A 215 4.10 23.52 1.47
C ILE A 215 5.37 22.84 0.97
N TRP A 216 5.68 22.95 -0.32
CA TRP A 216 6.92 22.41 -0.86
C TRP A 216 8.16 23.02 -0.20
N GLU A 217 8.27 24.34 -0.14
CA GLU A 217 9.43 25.04 0.44
C GLU A 217 9.64 24.66 1.92
N GLN A 218 8.54 24.57 2.68
CA GLN A 218 8.55 24.17 4.07
C GLN A 218 9.08 22.73 4.26
N HIS A 219 8.69 21.81 3.37
CA HIS A 219 8.97 20.38 3.53
C HIS A 219 10.11 19.88 2.63
N GLN A 220 10.68 20.70 1.74
CA GLN A 220 11.67 20.28 0.74
C GLN A 220 12.90 19.59 1.35
N SER A 221 13.37 20.07 2.51
CA SER A 221 14.52 19.48 3.21
C SER A 221 14.22 18.06 3.71
N LEU A 222 13.02 17.83 4.24
CA LEU A 222 12.49 16.52 4.61
C LEU A 222 12.39 15.65 3.37
N LEU A 223 11.76 16.15 2.30
CA LEU A 223 11.55 15.38 1.08
C LEU A 223 12.87 14.97 0.44
N SER A 224 13.89 15.84 0.45
CA SER A 224 15.21 15.55 -0.13
C SER A 224 16.05 14.56 0.69
N THR A 225 15.75 14.39 1.99
CA THR A 225 16.52 13.51 2.90
C THR A 225 15.81 12.19 3.17
N SER A 226 14.47 12.20 3.22
CA SER A 226 13.66 11.03 3.47
C SER A 226 13.34 10.23 2.20
N PHE A 227 13.31 10.87 1.03
CA PHE A 227 13.00 10.17 -0.21
C PHE A 227 14.31 9.78 -0.92
N GLU A 228 14.60 8.48 -0.95
CA GLU A 228 15.74 7.94 -1.70
C GLU A 228 15.60 8.13 -3.22
N SER A 229 14.41 8.50 -3.70
CA SER A 229 14.13 8.73 -5.12
C SER A 229 14.51 10.17 -5.51
N THR A 230 15.72 10.32 -6.07
CA THR A 230 16.14 11.52 -6.81
C THR A 230 15.15 11.91 -7.91
N GLU A 231 14.44 10.93 -8.46
CA GLU A 231 13.41 11.11 -9.48
C GLU A 231 12.18 11.85 -8.94
N LEU A 232 11.65 11.46 -7.76
CA LEU A 232 10.50 12.15 -7.17
C LEU A 232 10.84 13.59 -6.77
N VAL A 233 12.07 13.83 -6.28
CA VAL A 233 12.58 15.18 -6.01
C VAL A 233 12.76 15.99 -7.30
N ALA A 234 13.24 15.39 -8.38
CA ALA A 234 13.42 16.04 -9.68
C ALA A 234 12.07 16.38 -10.32
N ILE A 235 11.12 15.46 -10.28
CA ILE A 235 9.77 15.64 -10.80
C ILE A 235 9.04 16.74 -10.03
N LEU A 236 9.13 16.75 -8.69
CA LEU A 236 8.54 17.83 -7.89
C LEU A 236 9.19 19.18 -8.20
N LYS A 237 10.52 19.26 -8.34
CA LYS A 237 11.22 20.50 -8.71
C LYS A 237 10.82 21.04 -10.08
N GLN A 238 10.64 20.17 -11.09
CA GLN A 238 10.27 20.57 -12.44
C GLN A 238 8.80 21.01 -12.56
N ASN A 239 7.92 20.45 -11.73
CA ASN A 239 6.47 20.70 -11.79
C ASN A 239 5.97 21.72 -10.75
N LEU A 240 6.83 22.46 -10.06
CA LEU A 240 6.41 23.57 -9.17
C LEU A 240 5.69 24.71 -9.93
N PHE A 241 5.80 24.74 -11.26
CA PHE A 241 5.07 25.68 -12.11
C PHE A 241 3.67 25.19 -12.51
N ASP A 242 3.39 23.89 -12.32
CA ASP A 242 2.08 23.27 -12.51
C ASP A 242 1.93 22.10 -11.50
N PRO A 243 1.58 22.40 -10.24
CA PRO A 243 1.52 21.40 -9.19
C PRO A 243 0.39 20.41 -9.49
N SER A 244 0.70 19.37 -10.23
CA SER A 244 -0.28 18.32 -10.51
C SER A 244 -0.49 17.49 -9.24
N ARG A 245 -1.76 17.24 -8.90
CA ARG A 245 -2.17 16.41 -7.76
C ARG A 245 -1.47 15.06 -7.74
N ALA A 246 -1.23 14.47 -8.92
CA ALA A 246 -0.58 13.17 -9.05
C ALA A 246 0.79 13.12 -8.34
N LEU A 247 1.54 14.21 -8.35
CA LEU A 247 2.87 14.27 -7.73
C LEU A 247 2.81 14.35 -6.21
N PHE A 248 1.90 15.17 -5.69
CA PHE A 248 1.64 15.20 -4.26
C PHE A 248 1.07 13.88 -3.76
N TYR A 249 0.25 13.20 -4.55
CA TYR A 249 -0.27 11.89 -4.21
C TYR A 249 0.84 10.85 -4.02
N SER A 250 1.77 10.74 -4.98
CA SER A 250 2.92 9.83 -4.81
C SER A 250 3.78 10.17 -3.59
N ALA A 251 3.98 11.47 -3.32
CA ALA A 251 4.71 11.91 -2.13
C ALA A 251 3.95 11.61 -0.83
N GLN A 252 2.63 11.72 -0.83
CA GLN A 252 1.74 11.40 0.29
C GLN A 252 1.78 9.90 0.61
N VAL A 253 1.62 9.03 -0.38
CA VAL A 253 1.71 7.57 -0.20
C VAL A 253 3.07 7.19 0.38
N HIS A 254 4.15 7.80 -0.11
CA HIS A 254 5.47 7.57 0.47
C HIS A 254 5.60 8.03 1.93
N ALA A 255 5.05 9.21 2.27
CA ALA A 255 5.03 9.70 3.65
C ALA A 255 4.27 8.73 4.57
N LEU A 256 3.11 8.22 4.14
CA LEU A 256 2.34 7.20 4.86
C LEU A 256 3.14 5.92 5.05
N ASN A 257 3.81 5.44 4.00
CA ASN A 257 4.65 4.24 4.07
C ASN A 257 5.82 4.40 5.06
N GLN A 258 6.42 5.58 5.17
CA GLN A 258 7.45 5.84 6.19
C GLN A 258 6.89 5.92 7.62
N LEU A 259 5.63 6.33 7.78
CA LEU A 259 4.94 6.33 9.07
C LEU A 259 4.45 4.94 9.49
N HIS A 260 4.31 4.01 8.54
CA HIS A 260 3.71 2.69 8.75
C HIS A 260 4.32 1.94 9.96
N SER A 261 5.65 1.87 10.08
CA SER A 261 6.28 1.12 11.19
C SER A 261 5.97 1.73 12.56
N ALA A 262 5.97 3.06 12.68
CA ALA A 262 5.58 3.72 13.92
C ALA A 262 4.09 3.53 14.20
N TYR A 263 3.26 3.56 13.17
CA TYR A 263 1.82 3.37 13.30
C TYR A 263 1.45 1.96 13.73
N ALA A 264 2.05 0.92 13.13
CA ALA A 264 1.85 -0.46 13.55
C ALA A 264 2.23 -0.65 15.04
N LYS A 265 3.40 -0.14 15.46
CA LYS A 265 3.82 -0.15 16.87
C LYS A 265 2.86 0.58 17.78
N PHE A 266 2.31 1.71 17.33
CA PHE A 266 1.30 2.45 18.08
C PHE A 266 0.04 1.61 18.25
N LEU A 267 -0.50 1.01 17.18
CA LEU A 267 -1.72 0.19 17.24
C LEU A 267 -1.60 -0.97 18.24
N ASP A 268 -0.41 -1.54 18.40
CA ASP A 268 -0.15 -2.64 19.32
C ASP A 268 0.26 -2.17 20.74
N SER A 269 0.42 -0.86 20.94
CA SER A 269 0.74 -0.27 22.24
C SER A 269 -0.50 -0.11 23.13
N SER A 270 -0.30 0.05 24.43
CA SER A 270 -1.41 0.36 25.36
C SER A 270 -2.17 1.63 24.99
N ALA A 271 -1.49 2.64 24.45
CA ALA A 271 -2.11 3.88 23.98
C ALA A 271 -2.96 3.65 22.72
N GLY A 272 -2.48 2.84 21.78
CA GLY A 272 -3.24 2.46 20.59
C GLY A 272 -4.46 1.62 20.91
N ILE A 273 -4.31 0.61 21.77
CA ILE A 273 -5.42 -0.23 22.24
C ILE A 273 -6.47 0.62 22.95
N ALA A 274 -6.05 1.54 23.84
CA ALA A 274 -6.97 2.46 24.51
C ALA A 274 -7.70 3.37 23.52
N TYR A 275 -7.00 3.85 22.50
CA TYR A 275 -7.59 4.67 21.44
C TYR A 275 -8.60 3.87 20.59
N LEU A 276 -8.27 2.64 20.18
CA LEU A 276 -9.14 1.76 19.42
C LEU A 276 -10.42 1.43 20.20
N ASN A 277 -10.30 1.10 21.48
CA ASN A 277 -11.44 0.89 22.37
C ASN A 277 -12.33 2.15 22.47
N LYS A 278 -11.71 3.34 22.55
CA LYS A 278 -12.43 4.62 22.59
C LYS A 278 -13.25 4.86 21.32
N ILE A 279 -12.77 4.46 20.16
CA ILE A 279 -13.49 4.61 18.87
C ILE A 279 -14.37 3.40 18.54
N GLY A 280 -14.50 2.44 19.45
CA GLY A 280 -15.34 1.25 19.27
C GLY A 280 -14.81 0.26 18.23
N MET A 281 -13.49 0.23 18.00
CA MET A 281 -12.83 -0.66 17.04
C MET A 281 -12.07 -1.77 17.75
N SER A 282 -12.15 -2.98 17.21
CA SER A 282 -11.29 -4.11 17.56
C SER A 282 -10.47 -4.50 16.34
N ARG A 283 -9.17 -4.73 16.51
CA ARG A 283 -8.33 -5.20 15.41
C ARG A 283 -8.56 -6.68 15.11
N LEU A 284 -8.55 -7.02 13.84
CA LEU A 284 -8.38 -8.39 13.39
C LEU A 284 -7.03 -8.91 13.90
N PRO A 285 -6.92 -10.22 14.17
CA PRO A 285 -5.67 -10.83 14.59
C PRO A 285 -4.58 -10.53 13.56
N VAL A 286 -3.51 -9.87 13.98
CA VAL A 286 -2.36 -9.64 13.09
C VAL A 286 -1.75 -11.02 12.79
N PRO A 287 -1.60 -11.42 11.52
CA PRO A 287 -0.89 -12.65 11.20
C PRO A 287 0.54 -12.51 11.74
N ALA A 288 1.13 -13.62 12.19
CA ALA A 288 2.56 -13.64 12.45
C ALA A 288 3.29 -13.09 11.21
N ASP A 289 4.34 -12.28 11.41
CA ASP A 289 5.15 -11.78 10.30
C ASP A 289 5.45 -12.94 9.35
N PRO A 290 5.30 -12.75 8.02
CA PRO A 290 5.60 -13.82 7.08
C PRO A 290 7.00 -14.35 7.40
N PRO A 291 7.18 -15.69 7.45
CA PRO A 291 8.45 -16.26 7.84
C PRO A 291 9.53 -15.61 6.99
N ALA A 292 10.55 -15.04 7.65
CA ALA A 292 11.74 -14.60 6.94
C ALA A 292 12.12 -15.73 5.97
N PRO A 293 12.40 -15.44 4.69
CA PRO A 293 12.70 -16.47 3.71
C PRO A 293 13.73 -17.39 4.36
N MET A 294 13.35 -18.66 4.56
CA MET A 294 14.21 -19.61 5.25
C MET A 294 15.51 -19.61 4.46
N MET A 295 16.53 -18.95 5.01
CA MET A 295 17.90 -19.16 4.55
C MET A 295 18.09 -20.65 4.72
N LYS A 296 18.06 -21.39 3.60
CA LYS A 296 18.40 -22.80 3.60
C LYS A 296 19.74 -22.87 4.31
N ALA A 297 19.74 -23.48 5.50
CA ALA A 297 20.96 -23.74 6.23
C ALA A 297 21.92 -24.37 5.23
N GLY A 298 23.10 -23.75 5.09
CA GLY A 298 24.09 -24.15 4.11
C GLY A 298 24.22 -25.67 4.10
N SER A 299 23.73 -26.28 3.03
CA SER A 299 24.07 -27.66 2.72
C SER A 299 25.56 -27.61 2.42
N ASN A 300 26.36 -28.00 3.40
CA ASN A 300 27.74 -28.39 3.19
C ASN A 300 27.70 -29.62 2.26
N SER A 301 27.72 -29.39 0.95
CA SER A 301 27.99 -30.43 -0.03
C SER A 301 29.50 -30.66 -0.08
N ASN A 302 30.01 -31.34 0.94
CA ASN A 302 31.23 -32.14 0.83
C ASN A 302 30.77 -33.61 0.83
N ASP A 303 29.95 -33.98 -0.14
CA ASP A 303 29.70 -35.38 -0.45
C ASP A 303 30.41 -35.70 -1.77
N ASP A 304 31.61 -36.22 -1.54
CA ASP A 304 32.50 -36.92 -2.44
C ASP A 304 31.76 -38.12 -3.06
N TYR A 305 31.14 -37.93 -4.23
CA TYR A 305 30.73 -39.05 -5.07
C TYR A 305 31.86 -39.39 -6.03
N SER A 306 32.87 -40.08 -5.48
CA SER A 306 33.86 -40.83 -6.25
C SER A 306 34.01 -42.25 -5.69
N SER A 307 33.06 -43.14 -6.00
CA SER A 307 33.31 -44.59 -6.07
C SER A 307 32.17 -45.32 -6.78
N GLU A 308 32.55 -46.10 -7.79
CA GLU A 308 31.82 -47.24 -8.38
C GLU A 308 30.59 -46.90 -9.26
N TRP A 309 30.83 -46.63 -10.55
CA TRP A 309 30.71 -47.56 -11.70
C TRP A 309 30.87 -46.77 -13.01
#